data_AF-A0A7R9EL33-F1
#
_entry.id   AF-A0A7R9EL33-F1
#
_cell.length_a   1.000
_cell.length_b   1.000
_cell.length_c   1.000
_cell.angle_alpha   90.00
_cell.angle_beta   90.00
_cell.angle_gamma   90.00
#
_symmetry.space_group_name_H-M   'P 1'
#
loop_
_entity.id
_entity.type
_entity.pdbx_description
1 polymer ?
#
loop_
_entity_poly.entity_id
_entity_poly.type
_entity_poly.pdbx_seq_one_letter_code
_entity_poly.pdbx_strand_id
1 'polypeptide(L)'
;MPSCLYHTEFSQQQLWHRTKFIFRKPPLSLVSNVYILPFSTGVWLSSSCLVIICGGLLYAALRWERRRNKGVSEDQDLEEYIRALGVDKEVSWSDVVLLSLGAVCQQGSTTESTGTPGRIISLLMFIAVVFLYTSYSANIVALLQSTTDSISSLENLLYSRIELGADDNYVNRYYFQNATDPLRKAIYEKKIASPGVKPRFYSVKEGMEKLRKDFFAFHVEESLAFMFMSETYTEDEKCGLGSIPGYLQVTDPWVAVRKDTPYKEMFKMW
;
A
#
# COMPACT_ATOMS: atom_id res chain seq x y z
N MET A 1 19.97 -22.90 -37.88
CA MET A 1 18.59 -23.12 -38.35
C MET A 1 18.13 -24.48 -37.84
N PRO A 2 16.97 -24.61 -37.18
CA PRO A 2 16.58 -25.88 -36.58
C PRO A 2 16.09 -26.84 -37.68
N SER A 3 16.82 -27.94 -37.85
CA SER A 3 16.63 -29.00 -38.85
C SER A 3 15.23 -29.64 -38.82
N CYS A 4 14.50 -29.52 -37.70
CA CYS A 4 13.17 -30.11 -37.51
C CYS A 4 12.05 -29.38 -38.26
N LEU A 5 12.25 -28.13 -38.69
CA LEU A 5 11.21 -27.34 -39.40
C LEU A 5 10.81 -27.95 -40.75
N TYR A 6 11.68 -28.73 -41.38
CA TYR A 6 11.38 -29.34 -42.68
C TYR A 6 10.38 -30.48 -42.61
N HIS A 7 10.20 -31.10 -41.44
CA HIS A 7 9.37 -32.30 -41.26
C HIS A 7 8.13 -32.07 -40.38
N THR A 8 7.96 -30.86 -39.86
CA THR A 8 6.90 -30.52 -38.91
C THR A 8 6.02 -29.39 -39.44
N GLU A 9 4.74 -29.44 -39.10
CA GLU A 9 3.78 -28.35 -39.22
C GLU A 9 3.34 -27.92 -37.83
N PHE A 10 2.74 -26.75 -37.71
CA PHE A 10 2.33 -26.19 -36.44
C PHE A 10 0.81 -25.96 -36.45
N SER A 11 0.12 -26.46 -35.44
CA SER A 11 -1.29 -26.15 -35.16
C SER A 11 -1.37 -25.13 -34.03
N GLN A 12 -2.22 -24.12 -34.16
CA GLN A 12 -2.56 -23.26 -33.02
C GLN A 12 -3.48 -24.05 -32.10
N GLN A 13 -2.97 -24.40 -30.91
CA GLN A 13 -3.80 -24.80 -29.79
C GLN A 13 -3.69 -23.73 -28.71
N GLN A 14 -4.78 -23.53 -27.98
CA GLN A 14 -4.86 -22.52 -26.93
C GLN A 14 -4.23 -23.05 -25.63
N LEU A 15 -2.92 -23.34 -25.66
CA LEU A 15 -2.16 -23.68 -24.47
C LEU A 15 -1.72 -22.38 -23.78
N TRP A 16 -2.18 -22.18 -22.55
CA TRP A 16 -1.83 -21.02 -21.72
C TRP A 16 -0.41 -21.12 -21.13
N HIS A 17 0.61 -21.30 -21.98
CA HIS A 17 2.01 -21.26 -21.57
C HIS A 17 2.50 -19.82 -21.53
N ARG A 18 2.15 -19.10 -20.46
CA ARG A 18 2.61 -17.73 -20.26
C ARG A 18 3.71 -17.72 -19.22
N THR A 19 4.86 -17.18 -19.59
CA THR A 19 5.90 -16.85 -18.62
C THR A 19 5.59 -15.50 -18.00
N LYS A 20 5.76 -15.37 -16.69
CA LYS A 20 5.57 -14.12 -15.94
C LYS A 20 6.74 -13.87 -15.01
N PHE A 21 6.95 -12.61 -14.65
CA PHE A 21 7.75 -12.30 -13.47
C PHE A 21 6.82 -12.31 -12.26
N ILE A 22 7.10 -13.21 -11.32
CA ILE A 22 6.41 -13.29 -10.03
C ILE A 22 7.37 -12.73 -8.98
N PHE A 23 6.86 -11.96 -8.03
CA PHE A 23 7.67 -11.36 -6.97
C PHE A 23 6.82 -11.10 -5.72
N ARG A 24 7.48 -10.85 -4.59
CA ARG A 24 6.79 -10.40 -3.38
C ARG A 24 6.55 -8.89 -3.45
N LYS A 25 5.29 -8.46 -3.28
CA LYS A 25 4.96 -7.03 -3.31
C LYS A 25 5.65 -6.31 -2.15
N PRO A 26 6.29 -5.15 -2.38
CA PRO A 26 6.90 -4.40 -1.30
C PRO A 26 5.82 -3.86 -0.33
N PRO A 27 6.13 -3.71 0.96
CA PRO A 27 5.19 -3.12 1.91
C PRO A 27 4.98 -1.65 1.58
N LEU A 28 3.75 -1.16 1.75
CA LEU A 28 3.39 0.23 1.43
C LEU A 28 4.21 1.26 2.23
N SER A 29 4.66 0.87 3.42
CA SER A 29 5.51 1.68 4.30
C SER A 29 6.89 2.02 3.74
N LEU A 30 7.39 1.24 2.78
CA LEU A 30 8.67 1.50 2.15
C LEU A 30 8.58 2.59 1.07
N VAL A 31 7.39 2.79 0.49
CA VAL A 31 7.18 3.61 -0.72
C VAL A 31 6.51 4.94 -0.42
N SER A 32 5.76 5.05 0.68
CA SER A 32 4.99 6.25 1.01
C SER A 32 4.94 6.54 2.51
N ASN A 33 4.70 7.81 2.86
CA ASN A 33 4.56 8.22 4.25
C ASN A 33 3.23 7.71 4.83
N VAL A 34 3.29 6.55 5.49
CA VAL A 34 2.14 5.83 6.06
C VAL A 34 1.34 6.67 7.05
N TYR A 35 1.94 7.68 7.68
CA TYR A 35 1.27 8.48 8.70
C TYR A 35 0.21 9.44 8.13
N ILE A 36 0.29 9.78 6.84
CA ILE A 36 -0.63 10.74 6.18
C ILE A 36 -1.70 10.03 5.36
N LEU A 37 -1.42 8.81 4.89
CA LEU A 37 -2.34 7.96 4.11
C LEU A 37 -3.67 7.56 4.76
N PRO A 38 -3.83 7.45 6.10
CA PRO A 38 -5.06 6.91 6.71
C PRO A 38 -6.31 7.74 6.42
N PHE A 39 -6.11 9.04 6.14
CA PHE A 39 -7.17 9.98 5.79
C PHE A 39 -6.83 10.70 4.49
N SER A 40 -7.86 10.91 3.65
CA SER A 40 -7.71 11.75 2.47
C SER A 40 -7.53 13.21 2.88
N THR A 41 -6.98 14.02 1.97
CA THR A 41 -6.82 15.47 2.19
C THR A 41 -8.14 16.14 2.60
N GLY A 42 -9.27 15.69 2.05
CA GLY A 42 -10.59 16.20 2.43
C GLY A 42 -10.98 15.88 3.87
N VAL A 43 -10.66 14.68 4.36
CA VAL A 43 -10.94 14.27 5.75
C VAL A 43 -10.03 15.03 6.72
N TRP A 44 -8.75 15.21 6.40
CA TRP A 44 -7.83 16.04 7.18
C TRP A 44 -8.29 17.50 7.31
N LEU A 45 -8.74 18.09 6.20
CA LEU A 45 -9.30 19.45 6.22
C LEU A 45 -10.59 19.50 7.03
N SER A 46 -11.49 18.53 6.84
CA SER A 46 -12.77 18.48 7.54
C SER A 46 -12.61 18.29 9.05
N SER A 47 -11.70 17.41 9.48
CA SER A 47 -11.41 17.19 10.90
C SER A 47 -10.77 18.43 11.54
N SER A 48 -9.83 19.08 10.84
CA SER A 48 -9.22 20.33 11.31
C SER A 48 -10.26 21.45 11.43
N CYS A 49 -11.12 21.62 10.42
CA CYS A 49 -12.23 22.57 10.45
C CYS A 49 -13.20 22.28 11.60
N LEU A 50 -13.56 21.02 11.84
CA LEU A 50 -14.43 20.61 12.93
C LEU A 50 -13.86 21.02 14.30
N VAL A 51 -12.59 20.73 14.55
CA VAL A 51 -11.90 21.11 15.80
C VAL A 51 -11.89 22.62 15.98
N ILE A 52 -11.61 23.39 14.92
CA ILE A 52 -11.60 24.86 14.96
C ILE A 52 -13.01 25.41 15.25
N ILE A 53 -14.05 24.86 14.61
CA ILE A 53 -15.44 25.30 14.83
C ILE A 53 -15.88 24.97 16.25
N CYS A 54 -15.64 23.75 16.73
CA CYS A 54 -15.95 23.35 18.11
C CYS A 54 -15.20 24.22 19.13
N GLY A 55 -13.90 24.48 18.90
CA GLY A 55 -13.11 25.39 19.73
C GLY A 55 -13.67 26.82 19.73
N GLY A 56 -14.06 27.35 18.57
CA GLY A 56 -14.68 28.67 18.45
C GLY A 56 -16.05 28.77 19.15
N LEU A 57 -16.89 27.75 19.02
CA LEU A 57 -18.17 27.66 19.74
C LEU A 57 -17.96 27.57 21.25
N LEU A 58 -16.95 26.82 21.68
CA LEU A 58 -16.61 26.70 23.09
C LEU A 58 -16.06 28.03 23.64
N TYR A 59 -15.23 28.74 22.88
CA TYR A 59 -14.80 30.11 23.24
C TYR A 59 -16.00 31.05 23.40
N ALA A 60 -16.96 31.01 22.46
CA ALA A 60 -18.17 31.80 22.54
C ALA A 60 -19.03 31.44 23.76
N ALA A 61 -19.18 30.14 24.06
CA ALA A 61 -19.91 29.64 25.23
C ALA A 61 -19.28 30.10 26.54
N LEU A 62 -17.95 29.97 26.68
CA LEU A 62 -17.20 30.43 27.86
C LEU A 62 -17.32 31.96 28.03
N ARG A 63 -17.24 32.71 26.93
CA ARG A 63 -17.40 34.17 26.96
C ARG A 63 -18.82 34.59 27.32
N TRP A 64 -19.82 33.87 26.83
CA TRP A 64 -21.23 34.09 27.17
C TRP A 64 -21.50 33.81 28.64
N GLU A 65 -21.03 32.68 29.15
CA GLU A 65 -21.16 32.27 30.54
C GLU A 65 -20.55 33.30 31.48
N ARG A 66 -19.34 33.78 31.18
CA ARG A 66 -18.70 34.83 31.97
C ARG A 66 -19.45 36.17 31.91
N ARG A 67 -19.96 36.58 30.75
CA ARG A 67 -20.79 37.80 30.63
C ARG A 67 -22.08 37.70 31.46
N ARG A 68 -22.71 36.53 31.47
CA ARG A 68 -23.91 36.27 32.26
C ARG A 68 -23.60 36.30 33.76
N ASN A 69 -22.52 35.66 34.21
CA ASN A 69 -22.16 35.63 35.62
C ASN A 69 -21.77 37.03 36.15
N LYS A 70 -21.05 37.84 35.37
CA LYS A 70 -20.76 39.26 35.72
C LYS A 70 -22.01 40.14 35.80
N GLY A 71 -23.10 39.78 35.12
CA GLY A 71 -24.37 40.50 35.19
C GLY A 71 -25.26 40.07 36.37
N VAL A 72 -24.89 39.02 37.10
CA VAL A 72 -25.66 38.44 38.22
C VAL A 72 -24.96 38.64 39.56
N SER A 73 -23.64 38.87 39.59
CA SER A 73 -22.89 39.20 40.81
C SER A 73 -23.20 40.61 41.31
N GLU A 74 -24.11 40.75 42.26
CA GLU A 74 -24.45 42.02 42.93
C GLU A 74 -23.60 42.27 44.20
N ASP A 75 -22.82 41.28 44.66
CA ASP A 75 -21.97 41.35 45.85
C ASP A 75 -20.50 41.71 45.52
N GLN A 76 -20.13 42.97 45.78
CA GLN A 76 -18.80 43.53 45.48
C GLN A 76 -17.64 42.87 46.25
N ASP A 77 -17.88 42.42 47.49
CA ASP A 77 -16.84 41.83 48.35
C ASP A 77 -16.41 40.42 47.91
N LEU A 78 -17.33 39.66 47.28
CA LEU A 78 -17.05 38.31 46.77
C LEU A 78 -16.24 38.36 45.46
N GLU A 79 -16.48 39.35 44.61
CA GLU A 79 -15.73 39.55 43.37
C GLU A 79 -14.25 39.90 43.64
N GLU A 80 -13.96 40.66 44.70
CA GLU A 80 -12.59 41.03 45.08
C GLU A 80 -11.80 39.81 45.57
N TYR A 81 -12.42 38.93 46.38
CA TYR A 81 -11.81 37.68 46.84
C TYR A 81 -11.54 36.71 45.68
N ILE A 82 -12.49 36.55 44.73
CA ILE A 82 -12.34 35.67 43.56
C ILE A 82 -11.26 36.19 42.59
N ARG A 83 -11.11 37.52 42.44
CA ARG A 83 -10.01 38.13 41.68
C ARG A 83 -8.65 37.90 42.33
N ALA A 84 -8.55 38.04 43.66
CA ALA A 84 -7.31 37.82 44.41
C ALA A 84 -6.84 36.36 44.36
N LEU A 85 -7.77 35.41 44.26
CA LEU A 85 -7.51 33.98 44.10
C LEU A 85 -7.03 33.57 42.69
N GLY A 86 -7.01 34.50 41.73
CA GLY A 86 -6.55 34.23 40.35
C GLY A 86 -7.46 33.30 39.55
N VAL A 87 -8.65 32.97 40.08
CA VAL A 87 -9.65 32.07 39.46
C VAL A 87 -10.34 32.76 38.28
N ASP A 88 -10.41 34.09 38.29
CA ASP A 88 -11.05 34.87 37.21
C ASP A 88 -10.08 35.31 36.11
N LYS A 89 -9.15 34.44 35.73
CA LYS A 89 -8.23 34.69 34.61
C LYS A 89 -9.02 34.82 33.32
N GLU A 90 -8.81 35.90 32.56
CA GLU A 90 -9.45 36.07 31.25
C GLU A 90 -9.18 34.84 30.39
N VAL A 91 -10.23 34.24 29.84
CA VAL A 91 -10.11 33.06 28.96
C VAL A 91 -9.43 33.59 27.71
N SER A 92 -8.15 33.30 27.60
CA SER A 92 -7.37 33.66 26.44
C SER A 92 -7.71 32.71 25.30
N TRP A 93 -7.57 33.18 24.07
CA TRP A 93 -7.65 32.33 22.89
C TRP A 93 -6.66 31.15 22.97
N SER A 94 -5.51 31.34 23.63
CA SER A 94 -4.52 30.29 23.89
C SER A 94 -5.07 29.16 24.74
N ASP A 95 -5.94 29.45 25.71
CA ASP A 95 -6.50 28.44 26.62
C ASP A 95 -7.48 27.55 25.86
N VAL A 96 -8.22 28.12 24.91
CA VAL A 96 -9.10 27.36 24.02
C VAL A 96 -8.32 26.51 23.04
N VAL A 97 -7.19 27.01 22.52
CA VAL A 97 -6.29 26.22 21.67
C VAL A 97 -5.71 25.05 22.46
N LEU A 98 -5.21 25.28 23.68
CA LEU A 98 -4.68 24.23 24.55
C LEU A 98 -5.75 23.21 24.96
N LEU A 99 -6.97 23.67 25.24
CA LEU A 99 -8.11 22.79 25.50
C LEU A 99 -8.49 21.96 24.27
N SER A 100 -8.49 22.56 23.09
CA SER A 100 -8.80 21.87 21.83
C SER A 100 -7.72 20.85 21.48
N LEU A 101 -6.45 21.20 21.70
CA LEU A 101 -5.32 20.30 21.54
C LEU A 101 -5.37 19.17 22.57
N GLY A 102 -5.71 19.49 23.82
CA GLY A 102 -5.95 18.50 24.87
C GLY A 102 -7.03 17.52 24.45
N ALA A 103 -8.17 18.00 23.95
CA ALA A 103 -9.23 17.15 23.44
C ALA A 103 -8.75 16.25 22.30
N VAL A 104 -8.03 16.78 21.30
CA VAL A 104 -7.41 16.00 20.19
C VAL A 104 -6.47 14.92 20.71
N CYS A 105 -5.65 15.25 21.71
CA CYS A 105 -4.72 14.33 22.37
C CYS A 105 -5.40 13.41 23.40
N GLN A 106 -6.74 13.49 23.55
CA GLN A 106 -7.52 12.78 24.58
C GLN A 106 -7.05 13.06 26.02
N GLN A 107 -6.47 14.23 26.24
CA GLN A 107 -6.06 14.74 27.55
C GLN A 107 -7.18 15.63 28.11
N GLY A 108 -7.41 15.52 29.42
CA GLY A 108 -8.31 16.43 30.13
C GLY A 108 -7.73 17.85 30.21
N SER A 109 -8.59 18.83 30.46
CA SER A 109 -8.18 20.22 30.72
C SER A 109 -8.59 20.63 32.13
N THR A 110 -7.84 21.57 32.69
CA THR A 110 -8.14 22.20 33.99
C THR A 110 -9.23 23.27 33.88
N THR A 111 -9.54 23.75 32.67
CA THR A 111 -10.58 24.76 32.43
C THR A 111 -11.85 24.06 31.93
N GLU A 112 -12.85 23.95 32.80
CA GLU A 112 -14.16 23.38 32.47
C GLU A 112 -15.22 24.48 32.32
N SER A 113 -16.14 24.33 31.36
CA SER A 113 -17.35 25.17 31.31
C SER A 113 -18.36 24.65 32.32
N THR A 114 -18.84 25.53 33.20
CA THR A 114 -19.87 25.21 34.19
C THR A 114 -21.27 25.21 33.57
N GLY A 115 -21.45 25.86 32.42
CA GLY A 115 -22.73 26.01 31.74
C GLY A 115 -23.11 24.79 30.90
N THR A 116 -24.41 24.45 30.89
CA THR A 116 -24.99 23.40 30.04
C THR A 116 -24.55 23.47 28.57
N PRO A 117 -24.56 24.64 27.87
CA PRO A 117 -24.15 24.67 26.46
C PRO A 117 -22.66 24.32 26.25
N GLY A 118 -21.76 24.79 27.13
CA GLY A 118 -20.34 24.48 27.02
C GLY A 118 -20.07 22.99 27.28
N ARG A 119 -20.76 22.38 28.24
CA ARG A 119 -20.67 20.93 28.50
C ARG A 119 -21.13 20.08 27.32
N ILE A 120 -22.23 20.46 26.68
CA ILE A 120 -22.72 19.77 25.47
C ILE A 120 -21.69 19.89 24.33
N ILE A 121 -21.13 21.09 24.11
CA ILE A 121 -20.12 21.32 23.06
C ILE A 121 -18.86 20.49 23.33
N SER A 122 -18.36 20.50 24.58
CA SER A 122 -17.19 19.70 24.97
C SER A 122 -17.44 18.21 24.77
N LEU A 123 -18.59 17.70 25.20
CA LEU A 123 -18.95 16.28 25.03
C LEU A 123 -18.99 15.88 23.56
N LEU A 124 -19.61 16.70 22.70
CA LEU A 124 -19.64 16.47 21.26
C LEU A 124 -18.24 16.51 20.64
N MET A 125 -17.39 17.44 21.06
CA MET A 125 -16.00 17.55 20.61
C MET A 125 -15.18 16.31 20.98
N PHE A 126 -15.27 15.85 22.24
CA PHE A 126 -14.56 14.65 22.69
C PHE A 126 -15.05 13.40 21.95
N ILE A 127 -16.36 13.21 21.79
CA ILE A 127 -16.91 12.09 21.03
C ILE A 127 -16.39 12.11 19.59
N ALA A 128 -16.44 13.26 18.92
CA ALA A 128 -15.95 13.41 17.56
C ALA A 128 -14.46 13.05 17.43
N VAL A 129 -13.62 13.55 18.34
CA VAL A 129 -12.19 13.23 18.35
C VAL A 129 -11.94 11.74 18.61
N VAL A 130 -12.69 11.11 19.53
CA VAL A 130 -12.54 9.67 19.81
C VAL A 130 -12.87 8.83 18.58
N PHE A 131 -13.93 9.17 17.85
CA PHE A 131 -14.25 8.51 16.57
C PHE A 131 -13.16 8.72 15.51
N LEU A 132 -12.62 9.94 15.39
CA LEU A 132 -11.52 10.22 14.47
C LEU A 132 -10.25 9.44 14.84
N TYR A 133 -9.88 9.41 16.11
CA TYR A 133 -8.72 8.69 16.60
C TYR A 133 -8.84 7.17 16.38
N THR A 134 -9.99 6.60 16.69
CA THR A 134 -10.24 5.17 16.51
C THR A 134 -10.20 4.77 15.03
N SER A 135 -10.82 5.57 14.15
CA SER A 135 -10.76 5.35 12.70
C SER A 135 -9.34 5.48 12.15
N TYR A 136 -8.59 6.50 12.59
CA TYR A 136 -7.19 6.70 12.19
C TYR A 136 -6.31 5.52 12.60
N SER A 137 -6.44 5.07 13.86
CA SER A 137 -5.66 3.96 14.42
C SER A 137 -5.94 2.66 13.66
N ALA A 138 -7.21 2.36 13.38
CA ALA A 138 -7.58 1.17 12.60
C ALA A 138 -7.01 1.22 11.17
N ASN A 139 -7.11 2.37 10.50
CA ASN A 139 -6.63 2.53 9.13
C ASN A 139 -5.10 2.44 9.04
N ILE A 140 -4.34 2.99 9.99
CA ILE A 140 -2.87 2.84 10.00
C ILE A 140 -2.48 1.37 10.08
N VAL A 141 -3.09 0.60 10.99
CA VAL A 141 -2.74 -0.81 11.18
C VAL A 141 -3.02 -1.59 9.90
N ALA A 142 -4.17 -1.34 9.26
CA ALA A 142 -4.50 -1.95 7.97
C ALA A 142 -3.49 -1.56 6.87
N LEU A 143 -3.10 -0.28 6.80
CA LEU A 143 -2.13 0.21 5.82
C LEU A 143 -0.73 -0.37 6.03
N LEU A 144 -0.30 -0.56 7.28
CA LEU A 144 0.97 -1.22 7.59
C LEU A 144 1.01 -2.68 7.18
N GLN A 145 -0.15 -3.36 7.19
CA GLN A 145 -0.29 -4.73 6.71
C GLN A 145 -0.47 -4.80 5.18
N SER A 146 -0.88 -3.71 4.54
CA SER A 146 -1.09 -3.66 3.10
C SER A 146 0.22 -3.59 2.30
N THR A 147 0.20 -4.19 1.11
CA THR A 147 1.28 -4.13 0.14
C THR A 147 0.91 -3.18 -1.01
N THR A 148 1.91 -2.75 -1.79
CA THR A 148 1.70 -1.82 -2.90
C THR A 148 1.95 -2.47 -4.26
N ASP A 149 1.15 -2.07 -5.26
CA ASP A 149 1.28 -2.45 -6.67
C ASP A 149 2.18 -1.48 -7.46
N SER A 150 3.15 -0.84 -6.80
CA SER A 150 4.08 0.11 -7.44
C SER A 150 4.87 -0.47 -8.63
N ILE A 151 5.07 -1.79 -8.66
CA ILE A 151 5.77 -2.51 -9.74
C ILE A 151 4.74 -3.16 -10.66
N SER A 152 4.30 -2.42 -11.68
CA SER A 152 3.32 -2.87 -12.65
C SER A 152 3.90 -3.12 -14.05
N SER A 153 5.12 -2.65 -14.31
CA SER A 153 5.77 -2.73 -15.61
C SER A 153 7.18 -3.31 -15.53
N LEU A 154 7.66 -3.81 -16.67
CA LEU A 154 9.02 -4.31 -16.82
C LEU A 154 10.08 -3.21 -16.58
N GLU A 155 9.74 -1.96 -16.89
CA GLU A 155 10.57 -0.79 -16.63
C GLU A 155 10.69 -0.49 -15.13
N ASN A 156 9.56 -0.50 -14.40
CA ASN A 156 9.58 -0.33 -12.94
C ASN A 156 10.41 -1.44 -12.29
N LEU A 157 10.34 -2.67 -12.82
CA LEU A 157 11.12 -3.80 -12.32
C LEU A 157 12.63 -3.61 -12.55
N LEU A 158 13.05 -3.04 -13.69
CA LEU A 158 14.46 -2.72 -13.98
C LEU A 158 15.04 -1.71 -12.97
N TYR A 159 14.31 -0.63 -12.68
CA TYR A 159 14.76 0.42 -11.76
C TYR A 159 14.52 0.10 -10.28
N SER A 160 13.72 -0.92 -9.99
CA SER A 160 13.50 -1.37 -8.61
C SER A 160 14.78 -1.90 -7.96
N ARG A 161 14.79 -1.95 -6.61
CA ARG A 161 15.87 -2.59 -5.84
C ARG A 161 15.73 -4.12 -5.78
N ILE A 162 14.68 -4.68 -6.37
CA ILE A 162 14.41 -6.12 -6.36
C ILE A 162 15.44 -6.85 -7.23
N GLU A 163 15.89 -7.99 -6.73
CA GLU A 163 16.78 -8.90 -7.45
C GLU A 163 15.99 -9.69 -8.48
N LEU A 164 16.57 -9.94 -9.65
CA LEU A 164 15.90 -10.73 -10.70
C LEU A 164 16.62 -12.04 -10.94
N GLY A 165 15.85 -13.05 -11.32
CA GLY A 165 16.37 -14.28 -11.90
C GLY A 165 15.34 -14.94 -12.80
N ALA A 166 15.79 -15.95 -13.53
CA ALA A 166 14.96 -16.65 -14.50
C ALA A 166 15.08 -18.16 -14.33
N ASP A 167 14.02 -18.88 -14.68
CA ASP A 167 14.02 -20.33 -14.73
C ASP A 167 15.06 -20.82 -15.75
N ASP A 168 15.85 -21.81 -15.33
CA ASP A 168 16.94 -22.39 -16.10
C ASP A 168 16.42 -23.38 -17.14
N ASN A 169 15.87 -22.82 -18.23
CA ASN A 169 15.47 -23.58 -19.39
C ASN A 169 16.09 -23.01 -20.67
N TYR A 170 16.13 -23.84 -21.72
CA TYR A 170 16.74 -23.47 -23.00
C TYR A 170 16.11 -22.21 -23.61
N VAL A 171 14.78 -22.06 -23.46
CA VAL A 171 14.00 -20.95 -24.01
C VAL A 171 14.44 -19.63 -23.37
N ASN A 172 14.41 -19.54 -22.05
CA ASN A 172 14.84 -18.38 -21.29
C ASN A 172 16.30 -18.03 -21.61
N ARG A 173 17.22 -19.00 -21.58
CA ARG A 173 18.63 -18.75 -21.91
C ARG A 173 18.79 -18.11 -23.28
N TYR A 174 18.10 -18.65 -24.29
CA TYR A 174 18.15 -18.11 -25.65
C TYR A 174 17.59 -16.69 -25.74
N TYR A 175 16.39 -16.44 -25.20
CA TYR A 175 15.73 -15.15 -25.36
C TYR A 175 16.33 -14.03 -24.51
N PHE A 176 16.80 -14.32 -23.29
CA PHE A 176 17.50 -13.34 -22.46
C PHE A 176 18.84 -12.92 -23.08
N GLN A 177 19.57 -13.84 -23.72
CA GLN A 177 20.84 -13.55 -24.38
C GLN A 177 20.67 -12.80 -25.71
N ASN A 178 19.63 -13.13 -26.47
CA ASN A 178 19.42 -12.59 -27.82
C ASN A 178 18.38 -11.45 -27.89
N ALA A 179 18.09 -10.80 -26.76
CA ALA A 179 17.13 -9.70 -26.72
C ALA A 179 17.65 -8.48 -27.50
N THR A 180 16.84 -8.01 -28.45
CA THR A 180 17.13 -6.82 -29.28
C THR A 180 16.61 -5.52 -28.67
N ASP A 181 15.55 -5.60 -27.87
CA ASP A 181 14.94 -4.46 -27.21
C ASP A 181 15.87 -3.87 -26.13
N PRO A 182 16.10 -2.54 -26.12
CA PRO A 182 17.00 -1.89 -25.16
C PRO A 182 16.60 -2.11 -23.69
N LEU A 183 15.31 -2.15 -23.36
CA LEU A 183 14.83 -2.38 -21.99
C LEU A 183 15.15 -3.80 -21.53
N ARG A 184 14.84 -4.78 -22.39
CA ARG A 184 15.07 -6.20 -22.13
C ARG A 184 16.54 -6.55 -22.05
N LYS A 185 17.35 -5.94 -22.93
CA LYS A 185 18.80 -6.04 -22.89
C LYS A 185 19.36 -5.43 -21.60
N ALA A 186 18.88 -4.27 -21.18
CA ALA A 186 19.27 -3.66 -19.91
C ALA A 186 18.92 -4.54 -18.70
N ILE A 187 17.79 -5.25 -18.72
CA ILE A 187 17.44 -6.23 -17.67
C ILE A 187 18.43 -7.40 -17.66
N TYR A 188 18.74 -7.96 -18.82
CA TYR A 188 19.70 -9.06 -18.90
C TYR A 188 21.08 -8.62 -18.37
N GLU A 189 21.62 -7.53 -18.89
CA GLU A 189 22.98 -7.06 -18.56
C GLU A 189 23.09 -6.48 -17.16
N LYS A 190 22.06 -5.81 -16.62
CA LYS A 190 22.15 -5.18 -15.28
C LYS A 190 21.72 -6.12 -14.16
N LYS A 191 20.76 -7.01 -14.39
CA LYS A 191 20.06 -7.73 -13.32
C LYS A 191 20.21 -9.24 -13.36
N ILE A 192 20.29 -9.86 -14.54
CA ILE A 192 20.42 -11.31 -14.69
C ILE A 192 21.88 -11.75 -14.79
N ALA A 193 22.65 -11.11 -15.66
CA ALA A 193 24.03 -11.45 -16.01
C ALA A 193 24.93 -10.21 -15.93
N SER A 194 24.98 -9.60 -14.73
CA SER A 194 25.87 -8.46 -14.47
C SER A 194 27.34 -8.84 -14.72
N PRO A 195 28.16 -7.95 -15.32
CA PRO A 195 29.56 -8.22 -15.57
C PRO A 195 30.30 -8.67 -14.29
N GLY A 196 30.90 -9.86 -14.34
CA GLY A 196 31.64 -10.43 -13.20
C GLY A 196 30.80 -11.26 -12.22
N VAL A 197 29.49 -11.39 -12.42
CA VAL A 197 28.60 -12.21 -11.59
C VAL A 197 28.08 -13.40 -12.40
N LYS A 198 27.93 -14.57 -11.75
CA LYS A 198 27.32 -15.74 -12.39
C LYS A 198 25.89 -15.40 -12.83
N PRO A 199 25.48 -15.72 -14.07
CA PRO A 199 24.12 -15.49 -14.52
C PRO A 199 23.09 -16.15 -13.60
N ARG A 200 22.08 -15.38 -13.21
CA ARG A 200 21.05 -15.74 -12.22
C ARG A 200 19.93 -16.60 -12.83
N PHE A 201 20.32 -17.78 -13.31
CA PHE A 201 19.39 -18.83 -13.70
C PHE A 201 19.26 -19.84 -12.57
N TYR A 202 18.02 -20.18 -12.21
CA TYR A 202 17.69 -21.07 -11.11
C TYR A 202 16.75 -22.16 -11.59
N SER A 203 16.80 -23.34 -10.97
CA SER A 203 15.71 -24.29 -11.13
C SER A 203 14.41 -23.71 -10.57
N VAL A 204 13.24 -24.16 -11.05
CA VAL A 204 11.93 -23.70 -10.55
C VAL A 204 11.86 -23.78 -9.01
N LYS A 205 12.29 -24.90 -8.42
CA LYS A 205 12.26 -25.09 -6.96
C LYS A 205 13.13 -24.07 -6.24
N GLU A 206 14.38 -23.89 -6.65
CA GLU A 206 15.29 -22.93 -6.02
C GLU A 206 14.81 -21.48 -6.19
N GLY A 207 14.32 -21.13 -7.39
CA GLY A 207 13.81 -19.80 -7.68
C GLY A 207 12.57 -19.45 -6.85
N MET A 208 11.64 -20.40 -6.69
CA MET A 208 10.46 -20.22 -5.85
C MET A 208 10.82 -20.16 -4.36
N GLU A 209 11.69 -21.05 -3.85
CA GLU A 209 12.15 -20.97 -2.46
C GLU A 209 12.87 -19.64 -2.16
N LYS A 210 13.64 -19.12 -3.12
CA LYS A 210 14.28 -17.80 -3.02
C LYS A 210 13.26 -16.67 -3.04
N LEU A 211 12.27 -16.72 -3.92
CA LEU A 211 11.16 -15.77 -4.01
C LEU A 211 10.36 -15.68 -2.69
N ARG A 212 10.23 -16.79 -1.97
CA ARG A 212 9.56 -16.82 -0.66
C ARG A 212 10.34 -16.06 0.43
N LYS A 213 11.68 -16.14 0.42
CA LYS A 213 12.56 -15.62 1.48
C LYS A 213 13.08 -14.21 1.21
N ASP A 214 13.44 -13.93 -0.04
CA ASP A 214 14.14 -12.71 -0.44
C ASP A 214 13.23 -11.75 -1.22
N PHE A 215 13.63 -10.48 -1.33
CA PHE A 215 13.04 -9.55 -2.30
C PHE A 215 13.56 -9.88 -3.71
N PHE A 216 12.97 -10.93 -4.28
CA PHE A 216 13.37 -11.53 -5.54
C PHE A 216 12.18 -11.65 -6.49
N ALA A 217 12.44 -11.35 -7.76
CA ALA A 217 11.51 -11.49 -8.87
C ALA A 217 11.98 -12.62 -9.77
N PHE A 218 11.14 -13.64 -9.93
CA PHE A 218 11.46 -14.85 -10.66
C PHE A 218 10.67 -14.93 -11.96
N HIS A 219 11.39 -15.04 -13.08
CA HIS A 219 10.80 -15.30 -14.39
C HIS A 219 10.58 -16.79 -14.60
N VAL A 220 9.34 -17.23 -14.59
CA VAL A 220 8.99 -18.65 -14.66
C VAL A 220 7.70 -18.84 -15.43
N GLU A 221 7.50 -20.05 -15.94
CA GLU A 221 6.21 -20.46 -16.47
C GLU A 221 5.14 -20.41 -15.37
N GLU A 222 4.04 -19.71 -15.66
CA GLU A 222 2.96 -19.47 -14.72
C GLU A 222 2.38 -20.76 -14.12
N SER A 223 2.15 -21.78 -14.95
CA SER A 223 1.61 -23.07 -14.49
C SER A 223 2.53 -23.80 -13.51
N LEU A 224 3.85 -23.79 -13.76
CA LEU A 224 4.84 -24.43 -12.86
C LEU A 224 4.92 -23.70 -11.53
N ALA A 225 4.89 -22.37 -11.55
CA ALA A 225 4.86 -21.58 -10.34
C ALA A 225 3.59 -21.84 -9.52
N PHE A 226 2.42 -21.87 -10.17
CA PHE A 226 1.16 -22.16 -9.48
C PHE A 226 1.11 -23.55 -8.87
N MET A 227 1.60 -24.56 -9.59
CA MET A 227 1.71 -25.91 -9.05
C MET A 227 2.57 -25.92 -7.78
N PHE A 228 3.78 -25.36 -7.85
CA PHE A 228 4.69 -25.29 -6.70
C PHE A 228 4.09 -24.51 -5.52
N MET A 229 3.44 -23.37 -5.78
CA MET A 229 2.80 -22.55 -4.75
C MET A 229 1.63 -23.27 -4.09
N SER A 230 0.84 -24.03 -4.86
CA SER A 230 -0.31 -24.77 -4.34
C SER A 230 0.12 -25.82 -3.30
N GLU A 231 1.31 -26.41 -3.47
CA GLU A 231 1.83 -27.45 -2.60
C GLU A 231 2.61 -26.91 -1.40
N THR A 232 3.28 -25.75 -1.54
CA THR A 232 4.30 -25.32 -0.57
C THR A 232 4.04 -23.98 0.13
N TYR A 233 3.15 -23.13 -0.40
CA TYR A 233 2.91 -21.77 0.13
C TYR A 233 1.64 -21.74 0.97
N THR A 234 1.63 -20.92 2.01
CA THR A 234 0.42 -20.61 2.77
C THR A 234 -0.46 -19.61 2.02
N GLU A 235 -1.74 -19.51 2.37
CA GLU A 235 -2.66 -18.54 1.75
C GLU A 235 -2.21 -17.09 1.95
N ASP A 236 -1.64 -16.76 3.12
CA ASP A 236 -1.11 -15.42 3.39
C ASP A 236 0.09 -15.09 2.49
N GLU A 237 1.00 -16.05 2.27
CA GLU A 237 2.14 -15.87 1.38
C GLU A 237 1.69 -15.63 -0.07
N LYS A 238 0.67 -16.36 -0.53
CA LYS A 238 0.10 -16.21 -1.89
C LYS A 238 -0.46 -14.81 -2.11
N CYS A 239 -1.18 -14.26 -1.13
CA CYS A 239 -1.73 -12.90 -1.18
C CYS A 239 -0.65 -11.80 -1.25
N GLY A 240 0.55 -12.06 -0.72
CA GLY A 240 1.69 -11.15 -0.77
C GLY A 240 2.44 -11.11 -2.10
N LEU A 241 2.05 -11.93 -3.08
CA LEU A 241 2.72 -12.02 -4.38
C LEU A 241 2.08 -11.10 -5.43
N GLY A 242 2.92 -10.50 -6.25
CA GLY A 242 2.56 -9.77 -7.46
C GLY A 242 3.08 -10.52 -8.69
N SER A 243 2.41 -10.30 -9.82
CA SER A 243 2.94 -10.75 -11.11
C SER A 243 2.80 -9.63 -12.14
N ILE A 244 3.79 -9.54 -13.01
CA ILE A 244 3.73 -8.70 -14.21
C ILE A 244 3.94 -9.58 -15.44
N PRO A 245 3.52 -9.13 -16.64
CA PRO A 245 3.82 -9.84 -17.88
C PRO A 245 5.30 -10.19 -17.99
N GLY A 246 5.58 -11.40 -18.48
CA GLY A 246 6.95 -11.91 -18.56
C GLY A 246 7.83 -11.14 -19.52
N TYR A 247 9.09 -11.57 -19.54
CA TYR A 247 10.10 -11.03 -20.44
C TYR A 247 9.72 -11.24 -21.91
N LEU A 248 9.10 -12.38 -22.20
CA LEU A 248 8.69 -12.79 -23.54
C LEU A 248 7.37 -12.13 -23.95
N GLN A 249 7.37 -11.46 -25.10
CA GLN A 249 6.16 -11.01 -25.81
C GLN A 249 5.70 -12.07 -26.83
N VAL A 250 5.86 -13.34 -26.51
CA VAL A 250 5.56 -14.43 -27.45
C VAL A 250 4.07 -14.78 -27.35
N THR A 251 3.40 -14.81 -28.50
CA THR A 251 2.05 -15.35 -28.69
C THR A 251 2.04 -16.85 -28.42
N ASP A 252 0.93 -17.36 -27.87
CA ASP A 252 0.75 -18.72 -27.35
C ASP A 252 1.44 -19.80 -28.22
N PRO A 253 2.13 -20.78 -27.60
CA PRO A 253 2.95 -21.73 -28.34
C PRO A 253 2.10 -22.62 -29.25
N TRP A 254 2.71 -23.02 -30.36
CA TRP A 254 2.06 -23.88 -31.34
C TRP A 254 2.46 -25.33 -31.09
N VAL A 255 1.54 -26.25 -31.34
CA VAL A 255 1.82 -27.68 -31.23
C VAL A 255 2.41 -28.16 -32.55
N ALA A 256 3.62 -28.73 -32.46
CA ALA A 256 4.29 -29.35 -33.58
C ALA A 256 3.60 -30.69 -33.92
N VAL A 257 3.08 -30.79 -35.13
CA VAL A 257 2.50 -31.99 -35.72
C VAL A 257 3.36 -32.46 -36.89
N ARG A 258 3.42 -33.77 -37.12
CA ARG A 258 4.10 -34.32 -38.30
C ARG A 258 3.43 -33.80 -39.57
N LYS A 259 4.23 -33.44 -40.59
CA LYS A 259 3.71 -33.12 -41.93
C LYS A 259 2.76 -34.22 -42.44
N ASP A 260 1.67 -33.80 -43.06
CA ASP A 260 0.64 -34.66 -43.64
C ASP A 260 -0.06 -35.61 -42.66
N THR A 261 -0.07 -35.27 -41.36
CA THR A 261 -0.82 -36.05 -40.38
C THR A 261 -2.33 -35.88 -40.57
N PRO A 262 -3.12 -36.97 -40.61
CA PRO A 262 -4.58 -36.87 -40.69
C PRO A 262 -5.20 -36.27 -39.43
N TYR A 263 -4.44 -36.21 -38.33
CA TYR A 263 -4.89 -35.69 -37.04
C TYR A 263 -4.84 -34.16 -36.93
N LYS A 264 -4.31 -33.45 -37.94
CA LYS A 264 -4.09 -31.99 -37.90
C LYS A 264 -5.35 -31.20 -37.60
N GLU A 265 -6.46 -31.55 -38.25
CA GLU A 265 -7.73 -30.83 -38.07
C GLU A 265 -8.32 -31.07 -36.67
N MET A 266 -8.09 -32.25 -36.07
CA MET A 266 -8.47 -32.47 -34.67
C MET A 266 -7.70 -31.55 -33.72
N PHE A 267 -6.40 -31.34 -33.94
CA PHE A 267 -5.60 -30.41 -33.12
C PHE A 267 -5.93 -28.92 -33.33
N LYS A 268 -6.79 -28.56 -34.29
CA LYS A 268 -7.27 -27.17 -34.47
C LYS A 268 -8.62 -26.90 -33.81
N MET A 269 -9.39 -27.96 -33.51
CA MET A 269 -10.76 -27.83 -32.96
C MET A 269 -10.79 -27.72 -31.43
N TRP A 270 -9.65 -27.91 -30.76
CA TRP A 270 -9.50 -27.83 -29.30
C TRP A 270 -8.67 -26.61 -28.89
#